data_AF-A0A4Q3FAZ5-F1
#
_entry.id   AF-A0A4Q3FAZ5-F1
#
_cell.length_a   1.000
_cell.length_b   1.000
_cell.length_c   1.000
_cell.angle_alpha   90.00
_cell.angle_beta   90.00
_cell.angle_gamma   90.00
#
_symmetry.space_group_name_H-M   'P 1'
#
loop_
_entity.id
_entity.type
_entity.pdbx_description
1 polymer ?
#
loop_
_entity_poly.entity_id
_entity_poly.type
_entity_poly.pdbx_seq_one_letter_code
_entity_poly.pdbx_strand_id
1 'polypeptide(L)'
;MATKSPIDPELVRELAELLNQTDLTEIEVEKGDLRVRVARNITTTVQVPAAAPMAMAAPVAAVAAEAKPTAAHPGTVPSPMVGTAYRRPSPDAK
;
A
#
# COMPACT_ATOMS: atom_id res chain seq x y z
N MET A 1 -44.50 1.39 23.58
CA MET A 1 -44.08 1.93 22.27
C MET A 1 -42.56 1.91 22.23
N ALA A 2 -41.96 0.80 21.77
CA ALA A 2 -40.51 0.69 21.69
C ALA A 2 -40.04 1.60 20.54
N THR A 3 -39.22 2.60 20.86
CA THR A 3 -38.55 3.47 19.89
C THR A 3 -37.64 2.59 19.03
N LYS A 4 -38.11 2.23 17.84
CA LYS A 4 -37.35 1.41 16.91
C LYS A 4 -36.19 2.27 16.40
N SER A 5 -35.00 2.06 16.96
CA SER A 5 -33.76 2.64 16.44
C SER A 5 -33.68 2.42 14.93
N PRO A 6 -33.06 3.33 14.16
CA PRO A 6 -32.90 3.18 12.71
C PRO A 6 -32.14 1.89 12.34
N ILE A 7 -31.42 1.32 13.29
CA ILE A 7 -30.69 0.06 13.17
C ILE A 7 -31.39 -0.98 14.03
N ASP A 8 -31.82 -2.08 13.40
CA ASP A 8 -32.46 -3.20 14.08
C ASP A 8 -31.36 -4.13 14.65
N PRO A 9 -31.24 -4.24 15.99
CA PRO A 9 -30.20 -5.06 16.61
C PRO A 9 -30.37 -6.56 16.35
N GLU A 10 -31.59 -7.03 16.04
CA GLU A 10 -31.82 -8.44 15.70
C GLU A 10 -31.22 -8.77 14.32
N LEU A 11 -31.39 -7.87 13.34
CA LEU A 11 -30.80 -8.02 12.01
C LEU A 11 -29.28 -8.08 12.05
N VAL A 12 -28.64 -7.25 12.88
CA VAL A 12 -27.17 -7.26 13.02
C VAL A 12 -26.67 -8.59 13.63
N ARG A 13 -27.42 -9.16 14.57
CA ARG A 13 -27.08 -10.48 15.16
C ARG A 13 -27.23 -11.59 14.14
N GLU A 14 -28.31 -11.60 13.39
CA GLU A 14 -28.56 -12.60 12.34
C GLU A 14 -27.47 -12.55 11.26
N LEU A 15 -27.07 -11.35 10.82
CA LEU A 15 -25.97 -11.16 9.89
C LEU A 15 -24.62 -11.64 10.46
N ALA A 16 -24.37 -11.42 11.76
CA ALA A 16 -23.15 -11.90 12.41
C ALA A 16 -23.14 -13.44 12.55
N GLU A 17 -24.27 -14.06 12.88
CA GLU A 17 -24.42 -15.52 12.91
C GLU A 17 -24.21 -16.12 11.52
N LEU A 18 -24.80 -15.52 10.50
CA LEU A 18 -24.66 -15.97 9.12
C LEU A 18 -23.21 -15.82 8.62
N LEU A 19 -22.53 -14.73 8.97
CA LEU A 19 -21.11 -14.54 8.68
C LEU A 19 -20.25 -15.64 9.33
N ASN A 20 -20.55 -16.03 10.57
CA ASN A 20 -19.86 -17.11 11.27
C ASN A 20 -20.14 -18.49 10.67
N GLN A 21 -21.39 -18.78 10.26
CA GLN A 21 -21.76 -20.06 9.67
C GLN A 21 -21.22 -20.26 8.26
N THR A 22 -21.06 -19.17 7.50
CA THR A 22 -20.62 -19.20 6.10
C THR A 22 -19.11 -18.99 5.94
N ASP A 23 -18.38 -18.79 7.04
CA ASP A 23 -16.95 -18.45 7.05
C ASP A 23 -16.57 -17.24 6.17
N LEU A 24 -17.54 -16.36 5.90
CA LEU A 24 -17.30 -15.16 5.11
C LEU A 24 -16.48 -14.13 5.89
N THR A 25 -15.76 -13.28 5.17
CA THR A 25 -14.98 -12.20 5.80
C THR A 25 -15.83 -10.95 6.02
N GLU A 26 -16.84 -10.75 5.19
CA GLU A 26 -17.66 -9.54 5.18
C GLU A 26 -19.04 -9.80 4.54
N ILE A 27 -20.07 -9.16 5.08
CA ILE A 27 -21.42 -9.11 4.51
C ILE A 27 -21.92 -7.66 4.52
N GLU A 28 -22.42 -7.19 3.38
CA GLU A 28 -23.00 -5.86 3.21
C GLU A 28 -24.46 -5.97 2.72
N VAL A 29 -25.36 -5.23 3.35
CA VAL A 29 -26.78 -5.18 2.97
C VAL A 29 -27.22 -3.72 2.83
N GLU A 30 -27.83 -3.40 1.70
CA GLU A 30 -28.44 -2.10 1.40
C GLU A 30 -29.96 -2.24 1.28
N LYS A 31 -30.70 -1.36 1.97
CA LYS A 31 -32.17 -1.30 1.89
C LYS A 31 -32.60 0.16 1.86
N GLY A 32 -32.78 0.69 0.66
CA GLY A 32 -33.07 2.11 0.46
C GLY A 32 -31.91 2.96 0.97
N ASP A 33 -32.19 3.83 1.95
CA ASP A 33 -31.18 4.71 2.55
C ASP A 33 -30.32 4.04 3.65
N LEU A 34 -30.62 2.79 4.00
CA LEU A 34 -29.92 2.05 5.06
C LEU A 34 -28.84 1.14 4.49
N ARG A 35 -27.58 1.38 4.85
CA ARG A 35 -26.44 0.51 4.52
C ARG A 35 -25.83 -0.06 5.80
N VAL A 36 -25.76 -1.39 5.90
CA VAL A 36 -25.18 -2.11 7.05
C VAL A 36 -24.05 -3.00 6.55
N ARG A 37 -22.85 -2.82 7.11
CA ARG A 37 -21.65 -3.59 6.80
C ARG A 37 -21.17 -4.31 8.05
N VAL A 38 -21.07 -5.64 7.98
CA VAL A 38 -20.53 -6.49 9.05
C VAL A 38 -19.27 -7.16 8.52
N ALA A 39 -18.12 -6.84 9.11
CA ALA A 39 -16.83 -7.39 8.71
C ALA A 39 -16.13 -8.04 9.91
N ARG A 40 -15.51 -9.20 9.68
CA ARG A 40 -14.63 -9.80 10.69
C ARG A 40 -13.27 -9.11 10.63
N ASN A 41 -12.76 -8.62 11.75
CA ASN A 41 -11.40 -8.12 11.80
C ASN A 41 -10.44 -9.33 11.83
N ILE A 42 -9.94 -9.74 10.66
CA ILE A 42 -8.82 -10.67 10.58
C ILE A 42 -7.56 -9.82 10.71
N THR A 43 -7.08 -9.62 11.94
CA THR A 43 -5.71 -9.15 12.13
C THR A 43 -4.78 -10.29 11.72
N THR A 44 -4.44 -10.35 10.43
CA THR A 44 -3.33 -11.17 9.96
C THR A 44 -2.05 -10.50 10.45
N THR A 45 -1.55 -10.96 11.59
CA THR A 45 -0.17 -10.67 11.99
C THR A 45 0.73 -11.37 10.97
N VAL A 46 1.13 -10.64 9.93
CA VAL A 46 2.21 -11.09 9.04
C VAL A 46 3.45 -11.18 9.91
N GLN A 47 3.80 -12.39 10.33
CA GLN A 47 5.12 -12.65 10.89
C GLN A 47 6.12 -12.50 9.75
N VAL A 48 6.68 -11.29 9.63
CA VAL A 48 7.88 -11.08 8.83
C VAL A 48 8.98 -11.92 9.48
N PRO A 49 9.60 -12.88 8.76
CA PRO A 49 10.74 -13.59 9.32
C PRO A 49 11.80 -12.57 9.69
N ALA A 50 12.18 -12.54 10.96
CA ALA A 50 13.30 -11.74 11.43
C ALA A 50 14.54 -12.19 10.65
N ALA A 51 15.10 -11.28 9.85
CA ALA A 51 16.34 -11.52 9.15
C ALA A 51 17.39 -11.91 10.18
N ALA A 52 17.97 -13.10 10.04
CA ALA A 52 19.11 -13.52 10.83
C ALA A 52 20.22 -12.46 10.69
N PRO A 53 20.94 -12.11 11.76
CA PRO A 53 22.07 -11.19 11.66
C PRO A 53 23.11 -11.82 10.72
N MET A 54 23.14 -11.35 9.47
CA MET A 54 24.22 -11.64 8.56
C MET A 54 25.48 -11.04 9.17
N ALA A 55 26.53 -11.86 9.27
CA ALA A 55 27.85 -11.40 9.66
C ALA A 55 28.22 -10.19 8.78
N MET A 56 28.50 -9.06 9.43
CA MET A 56 28.95 -7.84 8.79
C MET A 56 30.27 -8.14 8.09
N ALA A 57 30.21 -8.40 6.78
CA ALA A 57 31.40 -8.35 5.94
C ALA A 57 31.91 -6.90 5.95
N ALA A 58 33.22 -6.74 6.13
CA ALA A 58 33.91 -5.45 6.04
C ALA A 58 33.45 -4.71 4.77
N PRO A 59 33.38 -3.36 4.79
CA PRO A 59 32.83 -2.60 3.68
C PRO A 59 33.64 -2.88 2.41
N VAL A 60 33.07 -3.70 1.54
CA VAL A 60 33.51 -3.81 0.16
C VAL A 60 32.94 -2.57 -0.51
N ALA A 61 33.82 -1.72 -1.03
CA ALA A 61 33.43 -0.58 -1.83
C ALA A 61 32.38 -1.02 -2.85
N ALA A 62 31.22 -0.38 -2.85
CA ALA A 62 30.20 -0.62 -3.85
C ALA A 62 30.85 -0.38 -5.22
N VAL A 63 31.03 -1.45 -5.99
CA VAL A 63 31.28 -1.33 -7.42
C VAL A 63 30.00 -0.74 -7.97
N ALA A 64 29.98 0.58 -8.13
CA ALA A 64 29.02 1.25 -8.97
C ALA A 64 29.02 0.48 -10.29
N ALA A 65 27.86 0.02 -10.74
CA ALA A 65 27.74 -0.42 -12.12
C ALA A 65 28.29 0.74 -12.97
N GLU A 66 29.45 0.54 -13.60
CA GLU A 66 30.02 1.50 -14.52
C GLU A 66 28.97 1.70 -15.61
N ALA A 67 28.23 2.80 -15.51
CA ALA A 67 27.58 3.37 -16.66
C ALA A 67 28.72 3.65 -17.63
N LYS A 68 28.87 2.76 -18.61
CA LYS A 68 29.82 2.87 -19.71
C LYS A 68 29.84 4.34 -20.13
N PRO A 69 31.00 5.03 -20.09
CA PRO A 69 31.01 6.46 -20.30
C PRO A 69 30.41 6.69 -21.68
N THR A 70 29.24 7.33 -21.72
CA THR A 70 28.70 7.87 -22.95
C THR A 70 29.82 8.75 -23.50
N ALA A 71 30.32 8.40 -24.68
CA ALA A 71 31.47 9.04 -25.31
C ALA A 71 31.40 10.55 -25.09
N ALA A 72 32.51 11.16 -24.63
CA ALA A 72 32.56 12.58 -24.26
C ALA A 72 32.00 13.45 -25.39
N HIS A 73 30.73 13.81 -25.30
CA HIS A 73 30.07 14.61 -26.30
C HIS A 73 30.55 16.06 -26.16
N PRO A 74 30.81 16.76 -27.28
CA PRO A 74 31.09 18.19 -27.25
C PRO A 74 29.83 18.92 -26.78
N GLY A 75 29.72 19.19 -25.47
CA GLY A 75 28.52 19.74 -24.83
C GLY A 75 28.16 19.12 -23.48
N THR A 76 28.95 18.15 -22.98
CA THR A 76 28.73 17.58 -21.64
C THR A 76 28.96 18.62 -20.55
N VAL A 77 27.96 18.81 -19.69
CA VAL A 77 28.03 19.69 -18.51
C VAL A 77 28.03 18.83 -17.24
N PRO A 78 29.17 18.69 -16.53
CA PRO A 78 29.22 17.90 -15.30
C PRO A 78 28.50 18.61 -14.16
N SER A 79 27.69 17.87 -13.40
CA SER A 79 27.00 18.40 -12.21
C SER A 79 27.73 17.97 -10.93
N PRO A 80 27.93 18.88 -9.95
CA PRO A 80 28.64 18.57 -8.71
C PRO A 80 27.86 17.64 -7.75
N MET A 81 26.54 17.49 -7.96
CA MET A 81 25.66 16.60 -7.22
C MET A 81 24.67 15.92 -8.19
N VAL A 82 24.02 14.84 -7.74
CA VAL A 82 22.98 14.15 -8.52
C VAL A 82 21.72 15.03 -8.57
N GLY A 83 21.19 15.27 -9.77
CA GLY A 83 20.00 16.10 -10.00
C GLY A 83 19.17 15.61 -11.18
N THR A 84 17.96 16.16 -11.33
CA THR A 84 17.07 15.88 -12.47
C THR A 84 17.33 16.88 -13.60
N ALA A 85 17.53 16.38 -14.82
CA ALA A 85 17.67 17.21 -16.01
C ALA A 85 16.38 17.20 -16.82
N TYR A 86 15.82 18.39 -17.07
CA TYR A 86 14.67 18.56 -17.96
C TYR A 86 15.16 18.89 -19.38
N ARG A 87 14.65 18.17 -20.38
CA ARG A 87 14.94 18.45 -21.80
C ARG A 87 14.12 19.62 -22.36
N ARG A 88 13.10 20.05 -21.63
CA ARG A 88 12.20 21.15 -21.98
C ARG A 88 12.51 22.37 -21.13
N PRO A 89 12.37 23.59 -21.66
CA PRO A 89 12.64 24.82 -20.90
C PRO A 89 11.65 25.05 -19.75
N SER A 90 10.48 24.42 -19.78
CA SER A 90 9.46 24.44 -18.71
C SER A 90 8.56 23.21 -18.82
N PRO A 91 7.88 22.78 -17.73
CA PRO A 91 7.02 21.58 -17.75
C PRO A 91 5.84 21.69 -18.73
N ASP A 92 5.36 22.90 -18.98
CA ASP A 92 4.29 23.19 -19.95
C ASP A 92 4.79 23.37 -21.40
N ALA A 93 6.11 23.46 -21.60
CA ALA A 93 6.68 23.59 -22.94
C ALA A 93 6.72 22.22 -23.63
N LYS A 94 6.26 22.16 -24.89
CA LYS A 94 6.20 20.90 -25.64
C LYS A 94 7.55 20.47 -26.20
#